data_AF-A0A543PSB4-F1
#
_entry.id   AF-A0A543PSB4-F1
#
_cell.length_a   1.000
_cell.length_b   1.000
_cell.length_c   1.000
_cell.angle_alpha   90.00
_cell.angle_beta   90.00
_cell.angle_gamma   90.00
#
_symmetry.space_group_name_H-M   'P 1'
#
loop_
_entity.id
_entity.type
_entity.pdbx_description
1 polymer ?
#
loop_
_entity_poly.entity_id
_entity_poly.type
_entity_poly.pdbx_seq_one_letter_code
_entity_poly.pdbx_strand_id
1 'polypeptide(L)'
;MTHPPATQRWDVDSAVTRARLLDNPAFISFLDDSSGADPEHLVGQSDSSEREGASVSRPLLGMPFAVKDNIDVAGLPTTGACPTLTTPAVRSAHVVELLVAAGAIPIGKTNMDQFATGLVGTRSPYGECHSVDSEDHVSGGSSSGSAVAVAAGVVPFALGTDTAGSGRVPAAFNGLVGYKPTRGLVSTRGVLPACPSLDCVSVFTGTVSLARAVHDVIVGFDPEDPWSRWRPSPPLAGIARVMGVLGVPDAPIDLEPGHRVAWEAALERFSGLVRLVPVDVSAMLEAATLLYDAPFVAERLAAFGHLLDPDGPHLDPTVRGIVLGARGMRADRLFAAQHRLAWLAREAAVATAGVDAVLLPTTPFHPTLCAVAADPIGTNSRLGTYTNMANLLDLCAVAIPAGRRPDGLPFGVQVVAPAFSDESLLDLASLLAGERAADGGAPVPSGRRLLAVCGAHLSGQPLNDVLTRAGARLHRRGRTAPGHRMVRIDGAIPRPGLLDDGTGPHAGIEVELWEVSDELHAQLVLDVDPPLEIGIVRLWDGSEVQGFVANAAAQGEPDISAAGSWRAHLAGLPAARDRR
;
A
#
# COMPACT_ATOMS: atom_id res chain seq x y z
N MET A 1 0.82 -9.87 -21.66
CA MET A 1 -0.43 -9.84 -22.46
C MET A 1 -0.96 -8.42 -22.43
N THR A 2 -1.47 -7.90 -23.54
CA THR A 2 -2.10 -6.57 -23.62
C THR A 2 -3.43 -6.61 -22.87
N HIS A 3 -3.56 -5.84 -21.78
CA HIS A 3 -4.81 -5.73 -21.04
C HIS A 3 -5.91 -5.11 -21.94
N PRO A 4 -7.15 -5.60 -21.88
CA PRO A 4 -8.23 -5.03 -22.66
C PRO A 4 -8.60 -3.61 -22.16
N PRO A 5 -9.08 -2.72 -23.05
CA PRO A 5 -9.45 -1.34 -22.69
C PRO A 5 -10.68 -1.29 -21.78
N ALA A 6 -10.78 -0.21 -20.99
CA ALA A 6 -11.85 0.07 -20.01
C ALA A 6 -13.29 0.15 -20.57
N THR A 7 -13.47 0.00 -21.89
CA THR A 7 -14.77 0.01 -22.58
C THR A 7 -15.25 -1.38 -23.01
N GLN A 8 -14.54 -2.45 -22.64
CA GLN A 8 -15.04 -3.81 -22.87
C GLN A 8 -16.32 -4.02 -22.05
N ARG A 9 -17.46 -4.20 -22.74
CA ARG A 9 -18.65 -4.78 -22.11
C ARG A 9 -18.27 -6.20 -21.68
N TRP A 10 -18.24 -6.41 -20.37
CA TRP A 10 -18.03 -7.73 -19.81
C TRP A 10 -19.35 -8.51 -19.92
N ASP A 11 -19.23 -9.74 -20.39
CA ASP A 11 -20.32 -10.70 -20.41
C ASP A 11 -20.15 -11.62 -19.18
N VAL A 12 -21.11 -11.54 -18.26
CA VAL A 12 -21.11 -12.27 -16.99
C VAL A 12 -21.21 -13.77 -17.22
N ASP A 13 -22.05 -14.21 -18.15
CA ASP A 13 -22.22 -15.63 -18.47
C ASP A 13 -20.94 -16.21 -19.07
N SER A 14 -20.28 -15.43 -19.92
CA SER A 14 -18.96 -15.78 -20.44
C SER A 14 -17.91 -15.84 -19.33
N ALA A 15 -17.94 -14.92 -18.36
CA ALA A 15 -17.03 -14.96 -17.21
C ALA A 15 -17.24 -16.20 -16.34
N VAL A 16 -18.48 -16.55 -16.00
CA VAL A 16 -18.82 -17.78 -15.25
C VAL A 16 -18.41 -19.03 -16.04
N THR A 17 -18.64 -19.05 -17.35
CA THR A 17 -18.22 -20.17 -18.22
C THR A 17 -16.69 -20.31 -18.23
N ARG A 18 -15.94 -19.22 -18.40
CA ARG A 18 -14.47 -19.23 -18.30
C ARG A 18 -14.00 -19.72 -16.93
N ALA A 19 -14.67 -19.30 -15.86
CA ALA A 19 -14.33 -19.70 -14.50
C ALA A 19 -14.51 -21.21 -14.28
N ARG A 20 -15.59 -21.80 -14.81
CA ARG A 20 -15.87 -23.24 -14.70
C ARG A 20 -14.94 -24.12 -15.55
N LEU A 21 -14.40 -23.57 -16.63
CA LEU A 21 -13.48 -24.26 -17.55
C LEU A 21 -12.01 -24.04 -17.19
N LEU A 22 -11.72 -23.25 -16.17
CA LEU A 22 -10.36 -22.93 -15.77
C LEU A 22 -9.69 -24.17 -15.18
N ASP A 23 -8.59 -24.61 -15.78
CA ASP A 23 -7.75 -25.71 -15.29
C ASP A 23 -6.82 -25.22 -14.18
N ASN A 24 -7.42 -24.69 -13.11
CA ASN A 24 -6.78 -24.24 -11.88
C ASN A 24 -7.88 -24.18 -10.81
N PRO A 25 -7.65 -24.68 -9.57
CA PRO A 25 -8.69 -24.74 -8.53
C PRO A 25 -8.96 -23.36 -7.89
N ALA A 26 -9.20 -22.33 -8.70
CA ALA A 26 -9.33 -20.93 -8.29
C ALA A 26 -10.70 -20.59 -7.68
N PHE A 27 -11.73 -21.41 -7.91
CA PHE A 27 -13.09 -21.17 -7.44
C PHE A 27 -13.59 -22.34 -6.57
N ILE A 28 -14.27 -22.00 -5.47
CA ILE A 28 -14.93 -22.95 -4.56
C ILE A 28 -16.41 -23.07 -4.90
N SER A 29 -17.07 -21.95 -5.20
CA SER A 29 -18.49 -21.90 -5.52
C SER A 29 -18.81 -20.73 -6.44
N PHE A 30 -19.96 -20.79 -7.11
CA PHE A 30 -20.44 -19.77 -8.03
C PHE A 30 -21.79 -19.25 -7.57
N LEU A 31 -22.10 -17.98 -7.86
CA LEU A 31 -23.48 -17.52 -7.87
C LEU A 31 -24.14 -18.11 -9.13
N ASP A 32 -25.18 -18.92 -8.94
CA ASP A 32 -26.03 -19.40 -10.02
C ASP A 32 -27.51 -19.06 -9.72
N ASP A 33 -28.36 -19.07 -10.76
CA ASP A 33 -29.80 -18.78 -10.68
C ASP A 33 -30.53 -19.62 -9.62
N SER A 34 -29.96 -20.77 -9.24
CA SER A 34 -30.52 -21.69 -8.24
C SER A 34 -30.37 -21.20 -6.79
N SER A 35 -29.49 -20.22 -6.55
CA SER A 35 -29.23 -19.62 -5.23
C SER A 35 -30.32 -18.62 -4.78
N GLY A 36 -31.26 -18.26 -5.66
CA GLY A 36 -32.26 -17.21 -5.40
C GLY A 36 -31.68 -15.79 -5.44
N ALA A 37 -30.39 -15.65 -5.73
CA ALA A 37 -29.68 -14.40 -5.93
C ALA A 37 -29.24 -14.30 -7.40
N ASP A 38 -30.19 -14.05 -8.29
CA ASP A 38 -29.90 -13.74 -9.68
C ASP A 38 -29.00 -12.48 -9.72
N PRO A 39 -27.82 -12.54 -10.39
CA PRO A 39 -26.87 -11.44 -10.44
C PRO A 39 -27.47 -10.13 -11.01
N GLU A 40 -28.46 -10.23 -11.91
CA GLU A 40 -29.22 -9.08 -12.42
C GLU A 40 -30.26 -8.58 -11.39
N HIS A 41 -30.81 -9.47 -10.56
CA HIS A 41 -31.74 -9.14 -9.48
C HIS A 41 -31.07 -8.34 -8.34
N LEU A 42 -29.80 -8.64 -8.04
CA LEU A 42 -28.98 -7.89 -7.07
C LEU A 42 -28.76 -6.44 -7.52
N VAL A 43 -28.66 -6.20 -8.83
CA VAL A 43 -28.59 -4.85 -9.41
C VAL A 43 -30.01 -4.23 -9.50
N GLY A 44 -31.03 -5.02 -9.84
CA GLY A 44 -32.41 -4.60 -10.05
C GLY A 44 -33.17 -4.18 -8.78
N GLN A 45 -32.82 -4.66 -7.58
CA GLN A 45 -33.42 -4.14 -6.34
C GLN A 45 -33.05 -2.67 -6.07
N SER A 46 -31.99 -2.15 -6.67
CA SER A 46 -31.61 -0.73 -6.60
C SER A 46 -32.40 0.19 -7.56
N ASP A 47 -33.03 -0.38 -8.60
CA ASP A 47 -33.82 0.38 -9.60
C ASP A 47 -35.18 0.86 -9.07
N SER A 48 -35.66 0.35 -7.93
CA SER A 48 -36.92 0.80 -7.33
C SER A 48 -36.86 2.22 -6.72
N SER A 49 -35.68 2.86 -6.76
CA SER A 49 -35.44 4.22 -6.25
C SER A 49 -35.33 5.31 -7.33
N GLU A 50 -35.78 5.06 -8.58
CA GLU A 50 -36.01 6.10 -9.60
C GLU A 50 -37.20 7.02 -9.27
N ARG A 51 -37.24 7.54 -8.04
CA ARG A 51 -38.01 8.73 -7.68
C ARG A 51 -37.03 9.74 -7.11
N GLU A 52 -36.92 10.84 -7.87
CA GLU A 52 -36.21 12.09 -7.56
C GLU A 52 -34.75 12.21 -8.03
N GLY A 53 -34.58 12.38 -9.35
CA GLY A 53 -33.76 13.46 -9.93
C GLY A 53 -32.23 13.44 -9.78
N ALA A 54 -31.64 12.51 -9.03
CA ALA A 54 -30.18 12.34 -8.95
C ALA A 54 -29.76 11.07 -9.72
N SER A 55 -29.03 11.25 -10.83
CA SER A 55 -28.35 10.13 -11.50
C SER A 55 -27.36 9.51 -10.53
N VAL A 56 -27.66 8.31 -10.02
CA VAL A 56 -26.74 7.54 -9.17
C VAL A 56 -25.59 7.07 -10.07
N SER A 57 -24.38 7.55 -9.81
CA SER A 57 -23.19 7.10 -10.54
C SER A 57 -22.96 5.61 -10.27
N ARG A 58 -22.99 4.79 -11.33
CA ARG A 58 -22.65 3.36 -11.30
C ARG A 58 -21.32 3.12 -12.04
N PRO A 59 -20.16 3.46 -11.45
CA PRO A 59 -18.87 3.44 -12.14
C PRO A 59 -18.39 2.04 -12.54
N LEU A 60 -18.99 0.99 -11.97
CA LEU A 60 -18.63 -0.41 -12.21
C LEU A 60 -19.75 -1.20 -12.90
N LEU A 61 -20.70 -0.51 -13.54
CA LEU A 61 -21.90 -1.12 -14.13
C LEU A 61 -21.59 -2.30 -15.05
N GLY A 62 -22.15 -3.47 -14.71
CA GLY A 62 -22.05 -4.70 -15.48
C GLY A 62 -20.70 -5.41 -15.37
N MET A 63 -19.81 -4.95 -14.48
CA MET A 63 -18.47 -5.52 -14.36
C MET A 63 -18.50 -6.75 -13.44
N PRO A 64 -18.16 -7.97 -13.93
CA PRO A 64 -18.11 -9.15 -13.09
C PRO A 64 -16.90 -9.08 -12.16
N PHE A 65 -17.01 -9.60 -10.94
CA PHE A 65 -15.89 -9.70 -10.01
C PHE A 65 -15.95 -10.96 -9.18
N ALA A 66 -14.78 -11.42 -8.74
CA ALA A 66 -14.65 -12.59 -7.90
C ALA A 66 -14.39 -12.18 -6.43
N VAL A 67 -14.84 -13.00 -5.48
CA VAL A 67 -14.80 -12.67 -4.05
C VAL A 67 -14.09 -13.78 -3.29
N LYS A 68 -13.01 -13.46 -2.56
CA LYS A 68 -12.33 -14.46 -1.71
C LYS A 68 -13.28 -15.12 -0.73
N ASP A 69 -13.14 -16.43 -0.54
CA ASP A 69 -14.07 -17.24 0.27
C ASP A 69 -13.98 -17.03 1.80
N ASN A 70 -13.36 -15.95 2.24
CA ASN A 70 -13.50 -15.41 3.60
C ASN A 70 -14.31 -14.11 3.64
N ILE A 71 -14.93 -13.70 2.54
CA ILE A 71 -15.77 -12.50 2.45
C ILE A 71 -17.20 -12.96 2.12
N ASP A 72 -18.16 -12.48 2.89
CA ASP A 72 -19.56 -12.85 2.77
C ASP A 72 -20.19 -12.35 1.48
N VAL A 73 -20.92 -13.24 0.83
CA VAL A 73 -21.79 -12.97 -0.31
C VAL A 73 -23.11 -13.64 0.00
N ALA A 74 -24.19 -12.87 0.07
CA ALA A 74 -25.50 -13.38 0.46
C ALA A 74 -25.90 -14.59 -0.41
N GLY A 75 -26.43 -15.64 0.22
CA GLY A 75 -26.86 -16.87 -0.45
C GLY A 75 -25.75 -17.89 -0.70
N LEU A 76 -24.47 -17.52 -0.56
CA LEU A 76 -23.34 -18.45 -0.64
C LEU A 76 -22.71 -18.70 0.74
N PRO A 77 -22.22 -19.92 1.03
CA PRO A 77 -21.38 -20.15 2.19
C PRO A 77 -20.09 -19.34 2.14
N THR A 78 -19.60 -18.93 3.32
CA THR A 78 -18.25 -18.42 3.52
C THR A 78 -17.46 -19.48 4.24
N THR A 79 -16.61 -20.21 3.52
CA THR A 79 -16.00 -21.42 4.07
C THR A 79 -14.61 -21.18 4.64
N GLY A 80 -13.94 -20.07 4.28
CA GLY A 80 -12.54 -19.85 4.65
C GLY A 80 -11.62 -20.97 4.15
N ALA A 81 -11.97 -21.59 3.02
CA ALA A 81 -11.40 -22.84 2.52
C ALA A 81 -11.46 -24.02 3.53
N CYS A 82 -12.53 -24.10 4.32
CA CYS A 82 -12.82 -25.21 5.22
C CYS A 82 -14.14 -25.90 4.79
N PRO A 83 -14.10 -27.13 4.24
CA PRO A 83 -15.27 -27.82 3.68
C PRO A 83 -16.44 -28.07 4.65
N THR A 84 -16.22 -27.97 5.96
CA THR A 84 -17.28 -28.17 6.96
C THR A 84 -18.12 -26.91 7.20
N LEU A 85 -17.66 -25.74 6.77
CA LEU A 85 -18.39 -24.48 6.89
C LEU A 85 -19.31 -24.29 5.67
N THR A 86 -20.56 -24.70 5.81
CA THR A 86 -21.51 -24.78 4.69
C THR A 86 -22.74 -23.88 4.84
N THR A 87 -22.84 -23.14 5.94
CA THR A 87 -24.00 -22.26 6.18
C THR A 87 -23.92 -21.02 5.27
N PRO A 88 -24.93 -20.75 4.42
CA PRO A 88 -24.95 -19.56 3.59
C PRO A 88 -25.00 -18.26 4.40
N ALA A 89 -24.30 -17.23 3.93
CA ALA A 89 -24.38 -15.90 4.52
C ALA A 89 -25.77 -15.30 4.28
N VAL A 90 -26.36 -14.72 5.32
CA VAL A 90 -27.68 -14.04 5.24
C VAL A 90 -27.56 -12.68 4.56
N ARG A 91 -26.40 -12.03 4.70
CA ARG A 91 -26.11 -10.69 4.20
C ARG A 91 -24.71 -10.68 3.60
N SER A 92 -24.52 -9.94 2.51
CA SER A 92 -23.19 -9.73 1.92
C SER A 92 -22.33 -8.86 2.83
N ALA A 93 -21.00 -9.01 2.73
CA ALA A 93 -20.05 -8.12 3.37
C ALA A 93 -20.25 -6.68 2.91
N HIS A 94 -19.94 -5.69 3.77
CA HIS A 94 -20.20 -4.28 3.44
C HIS A 94 -19.51 -3.85 2.14
N VAL A 95 -18.27 -4.29 1.93
CA VAL A 95 -17.52 -4.05 0.70
C VAL A 95 -18.20 -4.62 -0.56
N VAL A 96 -18.86 -5.79 -0.44
CA VAL A 96 -19.60 -6.41 -1.54
C VAL A 96 -20.89 -5.63 -1.81
N GLU A 97 -21.59 -5.17 -0.77
CA GLU A 97 -22.78 -4.30 -0.90
C GLU A 97 -22.46 -3.01 -1.68
N LEU A 98 -21.34 -2.35 -1.34
CA LEU A 98 -20.89 -1.13 -2.02
C LEU A 98 -20.58 -1.37 -3.51
N LEU A 99 -19.91 -2.47 -3.82
CA LEU A 99 -19.58 -2.83 -5.20
C LEU A 99 -20.83 -3.15 -6.04
N VAL A 100 -21.78 -3.91 -5.47
CA VAL A 100 -23.06 -4.20 -6.11
C VAL A 100 -23.87 -2.91 -6.33
N ALA A 101 -23.91 -2.02 -5.34
CA ALA A 101 -24.56 -0.71 -5.48
C ALA A 101 -23.91 0.17 -6.56
N ALA A 102 -22.59 0.05 -6.77
CA ALA A 102 -21.86 0.68 -7.86
C ALA A 102 -22.05 0.00 -9.24
N GLY A 103 -22.85 -1.08 -9.30
CA GLY A 103 -23.23 -1.81 -10.50
C GLY A 103 -22.35 -3.02 -10.85
N ALA A 104 -21.39 -3.41 -9.98
CA ALA A 104 -20.57 -4.60 -10.19
C ALA A 104 -21.34 -5.88 -9.84
N ILE A 105 -20.94 -7.01 -10.44
CA ILE A 105 -21.68 -8.28 -10.35
C ILE A 105 -20.76 -9.37 -9.79
N PRO A 106 -20.99 -9.89 -8.56
CA PRO A 106 -20.19 -10.98 -8.03
C PRO A 106 -20.48 -12.27 -8.82
N ILE A 107 -19.45 -13.05 -9.16
CA ILE A 107 -19.64 -14.31 -9.91
C ILE A 107 -19.44 -15.57 -9.07
N GLY A 108 -18.77 -15.47 -7.91
CA GLY A 108 -18.47 -16.64 -7.09
C GLY A 108 -17.42 -16.41 -6.02
N LYS A 109 -17.20 -17.45 -5.21
CA LYS A 109 -16.23 -17.50 -4.12
C LYS A 109 -14.93 -18.13 -4.60
N THR A 110 -13.81 -17.42 -4.44
CA THR A 110 -12.48 -17.89 -4.86
C THR A 110 -11.75 -18.63 -3.75
N ASN A 111 -10.93 -19.60 -4.16
CA ASN A 111 -10.11 -20.42 -3.28
C ASN A 111 -9.02 -19.58 -2.58
N MET A 112 -8.52 -20.09 -1.47
CA MET A 112 -7.57 -19.42 -0.59
C MET A 112 -6.78 -20.39 0.30
N ASP A 113 -5.63 -19.97 0.82
CA ASP A 113 -5.03 -20.68 1.96
C ASP A 113 -6.01 -20.64 3.14
N GLN A 114 -6.24 -21.79 3.77
CA GLN A 114 -7.28 -21.99 4.77
C GLN A 114 -7.19 -20.98 5.92
N PHE A 115 -8.34 -20.37 6.25
CA PHE A 115 -8.49 -19.28 7.22
C PHE A 115 -7.50 -18.11 7.01
N ALA A 116 -7.19 -17.81 5.74
CA ALA A 116 -6.26 -16.78 5.32
C ALA A 116 -4.84 -16.94 5.91
N THR A 117 -4.44 -18.18 6.20
CA THR A 117 -3.17 -18.49 6.89
C THR A 117 -2.11 -19.00 5.93
N GLY A 118 -1.57 -18.10 5.11
CA GLY A 118 -0.46 -18.41 4.21
C GLY A 118 -0.16 -17.32 3.19
N LEU A 119 0.97 -17.48 2.51
CA LEU A 119 1.44 -16.69 1.38
C LEU A 119 1.72 -17.56 0.14
N VAL A 120 1.29 -18.82 0.15
CA VAL A 120 1.66 -19.83 -0.87
C VAL A 120 0.50 -20.21 -1.78
N GLY A 121 -0.74 -20.27 -1.30
CA GLY A 121 -1.90 -20.68 -2.11
C GLY A 121 -2.09 -22.20 -2.23
N THR A 122 -1.36 -22.99 -1.44
CA THR A 122 -1.38 -24.47 -1.44
C THR A 122 -2.07 -25.08 -0.22
N ARG A 123 -2.41 -24.27 0.80
CA ARG A 123 -2.96 -24.75 2.08
C ARG A 123 -4.48 -24.83 2.04
N SER A 124 -5.03 -25.49 1.01
CA SER A 124 -6.47 -25.59 0.80
C SER A 124 -6.89 -27.03 0.51
N PRO A 125 -7.84 -27.59 1.27
CA PRO A 125 -8.48 -28.85 0.93
C PRO A 125 -9.22 -28.85 -0.42
N TYR A 126 -9.49 -27.67 -0.99
CA TYR A 126 -10.10 -27.53 -2.32
C TYR A 126 -9.09 -27.62 -3.48
N GLY A 127 -7.80 -27.79 -3.17
CA GLY A 127 -6.73 -27.93 -4.16
C GLY A 127 -5.76 -26.76 -4.16
N GLU A 128 -4.57 -27.01 -4.73
CA GLU A 128 -3.45 -26.06 -4.79
C GLU A 128 -3.55 -25.20 -6.05
N CYS A 129 -3.63 -23.88 -5.89
CA CYS A 129 -3.57 -22.96 -7.01
C CYS A 129 -2.11 -22.73 -7.45
N HIS A 130 -1.84 -22.80 -8.75
CA HIS A 130 -0.55 -22.46 -9.35
C HIS A 130 -0.59 -21.11 -10.08
N SER A 131 0.59 -20.56 -10.38
CA SER A 131 0.73 -19.33 -11.18
C SER A 131 0.19 -19.56 -12.59
N VAL A 132 -0.42 -18.53 -13.18
CA VAL A 132 -0.92 -18.60 -14.56
C VAL A 132 0.22 -18.67 -15.60
N ASP A 133 1.42 -18.22 -15.24
CA ASP A 133 2.60 -18.25 -16.11
C ASP A 133 3.44 -19.54 -15.91
N SER A 134 3.14 -20.38 -14.90
CA SER A 134 3.80 -21.68 -14.68
C SER A 134 3.02 -22.57 -13.72
N GLU A 135 2.64 -23.77 -14.17
CA GLU A 135 1.99 -24.81 -13.37
C GLU A 135 2.87 -25.37 -12.25
N ASP A 136 4.20 -25.31 -12.41
CA ASP A 136 5.16 -25.77 -11.40
C ASP A 136 5.30 -24.79 -10.22
N HIS A 137 4.88 -23.53 -10.40
CA HIS A 137 5.09 -22.46 -9.43
C HIS A 137 3.81 -22.09 -8.70
N VAL A 138 3.97 -21.74 -7.43
CA VAL A 138 2.80 -21.42 -6.60
C VAL A 138 2.10 -20.16 -7.10
N SER A 139 0.77 -20.10 -6.98
CA SER A 139 0.00 -18.88 -7.27
C SER A 139 0.31 -17.74 -6.30
N GLY A 140 0.80 -18.08 -5.09
CA GLY A 140 0.87 -17.17 -3.97
C GLY A 140 -0.45 -17.14 -3.21
N GLY A 141 -0.39 -16.80 -1.93
CA GLY A 141 -1.54 -16.83 -1.04
C GLY A 141 -1.60 -15.63 -0.10
N SER A 142 -2.60 -15.55 0.77
CA SER A 142 -3.70 -16.50 0.90
C SER A 142 -4.82 -16.24 -0.12
N SER A 143 -4.81 -15.14 -0.86
CA SER A 143 -5.84 -14.80 -1.84
C SER A 143 -5.56 -15.42 -3.23
N SER A 144 -5.26 -16.72 -3.25
CA SER A 144 -4.76 -17.43 -4.43
C SER A 144 -5.76 -17.41 -5.59
N GLY A 145 -6.98 -17.87 -5.37
CA GLY A 145 -8.01 -17.95 -6.41
C GLY A 145 -8.41 -16.57 -6.96
N SER A 146 -8.42 -15.53 -6.11
CA SER A 146 -8.68 -14.15 -6.56
C SER A 146 -7.63 -13.64 -7.54
N ALA A 147 -6.34 -13.91 -7.27
CA ALA A 147 -5.27 -13.52 -8.16
C ALA A 147 -5.32 -14.32 -9.47
N VAL A 148 -5.51 -15.63 -9.39
CA VAL A 148 -5.64 -16.49 -10.59
C VAL A 148 -6.83 -16.06 -11.45
N ALA A 149 -7.99 -15.78 -10.85
CA ALA A 149 -9.18 -15.38 -11.59
C ALA A 149 -8.97 -14.09 -12.41
N VAL A 150 -8.25 -13.11 -11.87
CA VAL A 150 -7.92 -11.88 -12.59
C VAL A 150 -6.85 -12.14 -13.65
N ALA A 151 -5.78 -12.85 -13.30
CA ALA A 151 -4.65 -13.09 -14.20
C ALA A 151 -5.02 -13.98 -15.40
N ALA A 152 -5.94 -14.92 -15.22
CA ALA A 152 -6.49 -15.75 -16.28
C ALA A 152 -7.54 -15.02 -17.15
N GLY A 153 -7.86 -13.76 -16.85
CA GLY A 153 -8.87 -12.98 -17.59
C GLY A 153 -10.30 -13.48 -17.39
N VAL A 154 -10.58 -14.17 -16.29
CA VAL A 154 -11.95 -14.57 -15.93
C VAL A 154 -12.75 -13.34 -15.57
N VAL A 155 -12.21 -12.51 -14.67
CA VAL A 155 -12.79 -11.24 -14.22
C VAL A 155 -11.77 -10.09 -14.29
N PRO A 156 -12.20 -8.83 -14.48
CA PRO A 156 -11.34 -7.66 -14.47
C PRO A 156 -10.75 -7.32 -13.09
N PHE A 157 -11.48 -7.65 -12.01
CA PHE A 157 -11.01 -7.47 -10.65
C PHE A 157 -11.56 -8.53 -9.70
N ALA A 158 -10.89 -8.70 -8.56
CA ALA A 158 -11.31 -9.59 -7.50
C ALA A 158 -10.97 -9.02 -6.13
N LEU A 159 -11.78 -9.37 -5.12
CA LEU A 159 -11.49 -9.09 -3.73
C LEU A 159 -10.59 -10.17 -3.13
N GLY A 160 -9.65 -9.74 -2.32
CA GLY A 160 -8.85 -10.57 -1.43
C GLY A 160 -8.85 -10.03 -0.01
N THR A 161 -7.99 -10.58 0.83
CA THR A 161 -7.64 -9.97 2.12
C THR A 161 -6.13 -9.96 2.29
N ASP A 162 -5.62 -9.03 3.10
CA ASP A 162 -4.20 -8.86 3.36
C ASP A 162 -3.96 -8.46 4.83
N THR A 163 -3.48 -9.44 5.60
CA THR A 163 -2.92 -9.21 6.94
C THR A 163 -1.40 -8.99 6.87
N ALA A 164 -0.72 -9.71 5.98
CA ALA A 164 0.73 -9.88 6.00
C ALA A 164 1.35 -10.01 4.60
N GLY A 165 0.59 -9.77 3.53
CA GLY A 165 1.05 -9.93 2.14
C GLY A 165 0.06 -10.62 1.22
N SER A 166 -1.09 -11.07 1.75
CA SER A 166 -2.05 -11.89 1.01
C SER A 166 -2.79 -11.19 -0.14
N GLY A 167 -2.68 -9.86 -0.25
CA GLY A 167 -3.14 -9.06 -1.38
C GLY A 167 -2.00 -8.62 -2.32
N ARG A 168 -0.74 -8.94 -1.98
CA ARG A 168 0.47 -8.42 -2.63
C ARG A 168 1.32 -9.53 -3.25
N VAL A 169 1.63 -10.59 -2.48
CA VAL A 169 2.42 -11.74 -2.98
C VAL A 169 1.75 -12.42 -4.18
N PRO A 170 0.44 -12.74 -4.14
CA PRO A 170 -0.23 -13.31 -5.32
C PRO A 170 -0.23 -12.37 -6.52
N ALA A 171 -0.24 -11.05 -6.31
CA ALA A 171 -0.20 -10.08 -7.41
C ALA A 171 1.15 -10.13 -8.13
N ALA A 172 2.25 -10.20 -7.37
CA ALA A 172 3.60 -10.29 -7.93
C ALA A 172 3.82 -11.58 -8.75
N PHE A 173 3.29 -12.72 -8.28
CA PHE A 173 3.44 -14.03 -8.94
C PHE A 173 2.56 -14.23 -10.18
N ASN A 174 1.60 -13.34 -10.42
CA ASN A 174 0.68 -13.44 -11.55
C ASN A 174 0.65 -12.17 -12.41
N GLY A 175 1.62 -11.26 -12.23
CA GLY A 175 1.74 -10.05 -13.04
C GLY A 175 0.55 -9.10 -12.91
N LEU A 176 0.00 -8.96 -11.70
CA LEU A 176 -1.15 -8.11 -11.41
C LEU A 176 -0.81 -6.88 -10.57
N VAL A 177 -1.75 -5.96 -10.49
CA VAL A 177 -1.82 -4.94 -9.45
C VAL A 177 -2.50 -5.52 -8.22
N GLY A 178 -1.91 -5.31 -7.05
CA GLY A 178 -2.46 -5.67 -5.74
C GLY A 178 -2.55 -4.46 -4.83
N TYR A 179 -3.75 -3.94 -4.62
CA TYR A 179 -3.98 -2.79 -3.74
C TYR A 179 -4.34 -3.25 -2.32
N LYS A 180 -3.51 -2.84 -1.35
CA LYS A 180 -3.74 -3.02 0.09
C LYS A 180 -4.07 -1.66 0.74
N PRO A 181 -5.35 -1.40 1.04
CA PRO A 181 -5.76 -0.15 1.66
C PRO A 181 -5.10 0.09 3.01
N THR A 182 -5.06 1.36 3.43
CA THR A 182 -4.90 1.71 4.85
C THR A 182 -5.91 0.95 5.69
N ARG A 183 -5.45 0.35 6.80
CA ARG A 183 -6.30 -0.45 7.69
C ARG A 183 -7.51 0.37 8.15
N GLY A 184 -8.70 -0.23 8.09
CA GLY A 184 -9.94 0.42 8.51
C GLY A 184 -10.55 1.42 7.51
N LEU A 185 -9.91 1.70 6.37
CA LEU A 185 -10.56 2.50 5.31
C LEU A 185 -11.65 1.71 4.56
N VAL A 186 -11.47 0.39 4.48
CA VAL A 186 -12.45 -0.54 3.92
C VAL A 186 -12.94 -1.40 5.07
N SER A 187 -14.25 -1.44 5.27
CA SER A 187 -14.89 -2.23 6.32
C SER A 187 -14.57 -3.72 6.18
N THR A 188 -14.35 -4.37 7.32
CA THR A 188 -14.21 -5.82 7.46
C THR A 188 -15.50 -6.50 7.90
N ARG A 189 -16.63 -5.77 7.97
CA ARG A 189 -17.94 -6.36 8.28
C ARG A 189 -18.33 -7.40 7.23
N GLY A 190 -18.60 -8.62 7.69
CA GLY A 190 -18.88 -9.78 6.84
C GLY A 190 -17.61 -10.44 6.27
N VAL A 191 -16.45 -10.19 6.86
CA VAL A 191 -15.22 -10.95 6.57
C VAL A 191 -14.99 -11.93 7.71
N LEU A 192 -14.78 -13.21 7.40
CA LEU A 192 -14.33 -14.22 8.38
C LEU A 192 -12.93 -13.81 8.87
N PRO A 193 -12.78 -13.43 10.15
CA PRO A 193 -11.56 -12.79 10.64
C PRO A 193 -10.39 -13.77 10.71
N ALA A 194 -9.19 -13.27 10.39
CA ALA A 194 -7.93 -13.97 10.61
C ALA A 194 -7.13 -13.31 11.74
N CYS A 195 -6.80 -12.03 11.59
CA CYS A 195 -6.24 -11.20 12.66
C CYS A 195 -7.03 -9.89 12.66
N PRO A 196 -8.18 -9.81 13.37
CA PRO A 196 -9.09 -8.66 13.31
C PRO A 196 -8.40 -7.30 13.40
N SER A 197 -7.41 -7.15 14.29
CA SER A 197 -6.73 -5.86 14.45
C SER A 197 -5.82 -5.46 13.29
N LEU A 198 -5.51 -6.38 12.36
CA LEU A 198 -4.56 -6.19 11.25
C LEU A 198 -5.18 -6.40 9.87
N ASP A 199 -6.36 -7.01 9.79
CA ASP A 199 -6.96 -7.43 8.53
C ASP A 199 -7.38 -6.23 7.67
N CYS A 200 -7.12 -6.34 6.37
CA CYS A 200 -7.57 -5.42 5.34
C CYS A 200 -8.22 -6.21 4.21
N VAL A 201 -9.36 -5.77 3.67
CA VAL A 201 -9.82 -6.22 2.36
C VAL A 201 -8.89 -5.63 1.29
N SER A 202 -8.43 -6.44 0.35
CA SER A 202 -7.52 -6.03 -0.73
C SER A 202 -8.18 -6.20 -2.09
N VAL A 203 -7.63 -5.57 -3.13
CA VAL A 203 -8.15 -5.63 -4.50
C VAL A 203 -7.07 -6.08 -5.46
N PHE A 204 -7.39 -7.03 -6.34
CA PHE A 204 -6.57 -7.43 -7.47
C PHE A 204 -7.16 -6.88 -8.76
N THR A 205 -6.33 -6.29 -9.62
CA THR A 205 -6.72 -5.78 -10.94
C THR A 205 -5.60 -5.98 -11.96
N GLY A 206 -5.93 -5.87 -13.25
CA GLY A 206 -4.92 -5.77 -14.31
C GLY A 206 -4.28 -4.39 -14.44
N THR A 207 -4.91 -3.34 -13.91
CA THR A 207 -4.45 -1.94 -14.02
C THR A 207 -4.66 -1.17 -12.72
N VAL A 208 -3.78 -0.21 -12.45
CA VAL A 208 -3.88 0.70 -11.29
C VAL A 208 -5.10 1.60 -11.43
N SER A 209 -5.44 2.01 -12.64
CA SER A 209 -6.63 2.81 -12.93
C SER A 209 -7.93 2.11 -12.48
N LEU A 210 -8.04 0.80 -12.70
CA LEU A 210 -9.19 0.04 -12.19
C LEU A 210 -9.13 -0.13 -10.67
N ALA A 211 -7.94 -0.34 -10.09
CA ALA A 211 -7.79 -0.38 -8.64
C ALA A 211 -8.23 0.94 -7.98
N ARG A 212 -7.95 2.08 -8.64
CA ARG A 212 -8.41 3.40 -8.23
C ARG A 212 -9.93 3.55 -8.31
N ALA A 213 -10.56 3.10 -9.39
CA ALA A 213 -12.02 3.13 -9.51
C ALA A 213 -12.71 2.27 -8.43
N VAL A 214 -12.14 1.10 -8.11
CA VAL A 214 -12.64 0.25 -7.03
C VAL A 214 -12.42 0.91 -5.66
N HIS A 215 -11.24 1.48 -5.40
CA HIS A 215 -10.94 2.25 -4.19
C HIS A 215 -12.00 3.31 -3.90
N ASP A 216 -12.37 4.10 -4.92
CA ASP A 216 -13.32 5.20 -4.77
C ASP A 216 -14.74 4.72 -4.42
N VAL A 217 -15.06 3.44 -4.67
CA VAL A 217 -16.33 2.81 -4.28
C VAL A 217 -16.27 2.23 -2.86
N ILE A 218 -15.16 1.56 -2.51
CA ILE A 218 -15.12 0.72 -1.30
C ILE A 218 -14.63 1.43 -0.04
N VAL A 219 -14.00 2.61 -0.18
CA VAL A 219 -13.50 3.37 0.97
C VAL A 219 -14.63 4.17 1.62
N GLY A 220 -14.86 3.91 2.91
CA GLY A 220 -15.90 4.57 3.68
C GLY A 220 -15.90 4.13 5.14
N PHE A 221 -16.29 5.04 6.03
CA PHE A 221 -16.49 4.71 7.43
C PHE A 221 -17.74 3.84 7.60
N ASP A 222 -17.58 2.71 8.30
CA ASP A 222 -18.67 1.81 8.67
C ASP A 222 -18.83 1.80 10.20
N PRO A 223 -19.92 2.37 10.75
CA PRO A 223 -20.12 2.43 12.20
C PRO A 223 -20.34 1.05 12.85
N GLU A 224 -20.60 0.00 12.06
CA GLU A 224 -20.77 -1.36 12.56
C GLU A 224 -19.46 -2.18 12.59
N ASP A 225 -18.38 -1.66 12.00
CA ASP A 225 -17.06 -2.26 12.08
C ASP A 225 -16.19 -1.54 13.13
N PRO A 226 -15.80 -2.19 14.24
CA PRO A 226 -15.01 -1.57 15.31
C PRO A 226 -13.60 -1.15 14.86
N TRP A 227 -13.09 -1.68 13.74
CA TRP A 227 -11.80 -1.31 13.18
C TRP A 227 -11.89 -0.26 12.06
N SER A 228 -13.10 0.15 11.67
CA SER A 228 -13.29 1.18 10.66
C SER A 228 -12.79 2.54 11.13
N ARG A 229 -12.17 3.28 10.22
CA ARG A 229 -11.61 4.61 10.47
C ARG A 229 -12.14 5.61 9.47
N TRP A 230 -12.41 6.81 9.96
CA TRP A 230 -12.71 7.95 9.11
C TRP A 230 -11.54 8.22 8.17
N ARG A 231 -11.86 8.33 6.89
CA ARG A 231 -10.93 8.91 5.93
C ARG A 231 -10.72 10.39 6.27
N PRO A 232 -9.49 10.84 6.52
CA PRO A 232 -9.24 12.25 6.82
C PRO A 232 -9.50 13.11 5.58
N SER A 233 -10.18 14.24 5.81
CA SER A 233 -10.27 15.34 4.86
C SER A 233 -9.69 16.57 5.57
N PRO A 234 -8.47 17.04 5.24
CA PRO A 234 -7.54 16.72 4.11
C PRO A 234 -6.45 15.66 4.43
N PRO A 235 -5.47 15.38 3.51
CA PRO A 235 -4.33 14.51 3.83
C PRO A 235 -3.61 14.94 5.11
N LEU A 236 -3.05 13.96 5.83
CA LEU A 236 -2.32 14.23 7.07
C LEU A 236 -1.06 15.06 6.79
N ALA A 237 -0.65 15.85 7.78
CA ALA A 237 0.59 16.61 7.72
C ALA A 237 1.78 15.69 7.38
N GLY A 238 2.63 16.12 6.44
CA GLY A 238 3.79 15.36 5.99
C GLY A 238 3.51 14.29 4.93
N ILE A 239 2.25 14.02 4.58
CA ILE A 239 1.90 13.21 3.41
C ILE A 239 1.87 14.12 2.18
N ALA A 240 2.68 13.78 1.17
CA ALA A 240 2.71 14.52 -0.07
C ALA A 240 1.47 14.21 -0.92
N ARG A 241 0.85 15.26 -1.45
CA ARG A 241 -0.24 15.12 -2.42
C ARG A 241 0.24 14.54 -3.76
N VAL A 242 1.45 14.92 -4.18
CA VAL A 242 2.12 14.40 -5.36
C VAL A 242 3.42 13.76 -4.90
N MET A 243 3.54 12.46 -5.13
CA MET A 243 4.71 11.68 -4.74
C MET A 243 5.69 11.56 -5.90
N GLY A 244 6.98 11.79 -5.64
CA GLY A 244 8.04 11.69 -6.64
C GLY A 244 9.42 11.39 -6.06
N VAL A 245 9.55 11.28 -4.74
CA VAL A 245 10.79 10.90 -4.04
C VAL A 245 10.55 9.57 -3.33
N LEU A 246 11.17 8.49 -3.81
CA LEU A 246 10.98 7.14 -3.27
C LEU A 246 12.22 6.68 -2.52
N GLY A 247 12.02 6.18 -1.31
CA GLY A 247 13.04 5.47 -0.55
C GLY A 247 13.30 4.09 -1.15
N VAL A 248 14.56 3.70 -1.29
CA VAL A 248 14.98 2.33 -1.61
C VAL A 248 15.96 1.86 -0.54
N PRO A 249 16.04 0.56 -0.22
CA PRO A 249 16.97 0.06 0.79
C PRO A 249 18.41 0.54 0.54
N ASP A 250 19.06 1.10 1.55
CA ASP A 250 20.45 1.57 1.51
C ASP A 250 21.48 0.44 1.67
N ALA A 251 21.04 -0.72 2.14
CA ALA A 251 21.81 -1.95 2.28
C ALA A 251 21.34 -3.04 1.32
N PRO A 252 22.21 -4.03 0.98
CA PRO A 252 21.81 -5.19 0.20
C PRO A 252 20.66 -5.96 0.86
N ILE A 253 19.66 -6.31 0.06
CA ILE A 253 18.49 -7.09 0.49
C ILE A 253 18.55 -8.53 -0.05
N ASP A 254 17.89 -9.45 0.66
CA ASP A 254 17.78 -10.86 0.28
C ASP A 254 16.84 -11.02 -0.92
N LEU A 255 17.40 -11.49 -2.03
CA LEU A 255 16.71 -11.76 -3.28
C LEU A 255 17.40 -12.93 -3.96
N GLU A 256 16.63 -13.89 -4.44
CA GLU A 256 17.15 -14.93 -5.32
C GLU A 256 17.67 -14.32 -6.63
N PRO A 257 18.63 -14.97 -7.33
CA PRO A 257 19.31 -14.38 -8.48
C PRO A 257 18.37 -13.82 -9.56
N GLY A 258 17.30 -14.54 -9.89
CA GLY A 258 16.31 -14.08 -10.87
C GLY A 258 15.54 -12.84 -10.43
N HIS A 259 15.20 -12.74 -9.14
CA HIS A 259 14.55 -11.55 -8.56
C HIS A 259 15.50 -10.37 -8.48
N ARG A 260 16.78 -10.61 -8.18
CA ARG A 260 17.81 -9.55 -8.11
C ARG A 260 17.99 -8.85 -9.46
N VAL A 261 18.10 -9.61 -10.54
CA VAL A 261 18.21 -9.04 -11.90
C VAL A 261 16.98 -8.21 -12.25
N ALA A 262 15.77 -8.71 -11.96
CA ALA A 262 14.54 -7.98 -12.25
C ALA A 262 14.37 -6.73 -11.37
N TRP A 263 14.82 -6.78 -10.12
CA TRP A 263 14.86 -5.64 -9.20
C TRP A 263 15.78 -4.52 -9.70
N GLU A 264 16.99 -4.86 -10.10
CA GLU A 264 17.96 -3.88 -10.64
C GLU A 264 17.42 -3.21 -11.92
N ALA A 265 16.81 -3.98 -12.83
CA ALA A 265 16.16 -3.45 -14.02
C ALA A 265 14.97 -2.53 -13.69
N ALA A 266 14.19 -2.86 -12.65
CA ALA A 266 13.09 -2.02 -12.19
C ALA A 266 13.60 -0.68 -11.62
N LEU A 267 14.67 -0.71 -10.80
CA LEU A 267 15.30 0.49 -10.26
C LEU A 267 15.84 1.41 -11.36
N GLU A 268 16.53 0.85 -12.36
CA GLU A 268 17.03 1.62 -13.51
C GLU A 268 15.87 2.32 -14.23
N ARG A 269 14.81 1.58 -14.56
CA ARG A 269 13.62 2.13 -15.23
C ARG A 269 12.96 3.24 -14.41
N PHE A 270 12.76 3.03 -13.10
CA PHE A 270 12.06 4.00 -12.26
C PHE A 270 12.90 5.23 -11.95
N SER A 271 14.24 5.14 -11.99
CA SER A 271 15.12 6.30 -11.82
C SER A 271 14.92 7.40 -12.88
N GLY A 272 14.34 7.05 -14.05
CA GLY A 272 13.95 8.01 -15.07
C GLY A 272 12.57 8.66 -14.86
N LEU A 273 11.76 8.15 -13.91
CA LEU A 273 10.40 8.63 -13.63
C LEU A 273 10.32 9.37 -12.30
N VAL A 274 11.08 8.92 -11.31
CA VAL A 274 11.06 9.42 -9.93
C VAL A 274 12.46 9.50 -9.35
N ARG A 275 12.62 10.28 -8.29
CA ARG A 275 13.88 10.36 -7.54
C ARG A 275 13.98 9.21 -6.56
N LEU A 276 14.92 8.29 -6.79
CA LEU A 276 15.26 7.23 -5.85
C LEU A 276 16.29 7.73 -4.82
N VAL A 277 16.05 7.45 -3.55
CA VAL A 277 16.92 7.86 -2.42
C VAL A 277 17.18 6.64 -1.52
N PRO A 278 18.45 6.31 -1.21
CA PRO A 278 18.75 5.28 -0.22
C PRO A 278 18.17 5.64 1.16
N VAL A 279 17.48 4.70 1.80
CA VAL A 279 16.94 4.81 3.16
C VAL A 279 17.16 3.52 3.94
N ASP A 280 17.39 3.66 5.24
CA ASP A 280 17.49 2.53 6.16
C ASP A 280 16.09 1.93 6.39
N VAL A 281 15.91 0.69 5.95
CA VAL A 281 14.65 -0.08 6.11
C VAL A 281 14.73 -1.12 7.23
N SER A 282 15.82 -1.18 7.99
CA SER A 282 16.06 -2.20 9.01
C SER A 282 14.94 -2.29 10.05
N ALA A 283 14.46 -1.15 10.56
CA ALA A 283 13.35 -1.12 11.51
C ALA A 283 12.04 -1.66 10.93
N MET A 284 11.80 -1.45 9.63
CA MET A 284 10.64 -2.03 8.93
C MET A 284 10.77 -3.55 8.80
N LEU A 285 11.96 -4.03 8.44
CA LEU A 285 12.23 -5.47 8.31
C LEU A 285 12.23 -6.20 9.66
N GLU A 286 12.67 -5.56 10.74
CA GLU A 286 12.53 -6.11 12.09
C GLU A 286 11.06 -6.15 12.54
N ALA A 287 10.27 -5.12 12.22
CA ALA A 287 8.84 -5.13 12.52
C ALA A 287 8.12 -6.30 11.80
N ALA A 288 8.56 -6.66 10.59
CA ALA A 288 8.05 -7.82 9.85
C ALA A 288 8.26 -9.17 10.57
N THR A 289 9.32 -9.32 11.38
CA THR A 289 9.58 -10.57 12.11
C THR A 289 8.65 -10.74 13.31
N LEU A 290 8.26 -9.62 13.95
CA LEU A 290 7.39 -9.65 15.12
C LEU A 290 6.04 -10.33 14.84
N LEU A 291 5.52 -10.29 13.61
CA LEU A 291 4.22 -10.87 13.29
C LEU A 291 4.11 -12.37 13.65
N TYR A 292 5.20 -13.12 13.44
CA TYR A 292 5.24 -14.57 13.68
C TYR A 292 6.12 -14.95 14.88
N ASP A 293 7.16 -14.18 15.18
CA ASP A 293 8.02 -14.41 16.35
C ASP A 293 7.38 -13.93 17.67
N ALA A 294 6.36 -13.07 17.57
CA ALA A 294 5.62 -12.55 18.70
C ALA A 294 4.15 -13.04 18.73
N PRO A 295 3.42 -12.81 19.84
CA PRO A 295 2.08 -13.35 20.04
C PRO A 295 0.95 -12.77 19.18
N PHE A 296 1.23 -12.13 18.04
CA PHE A 296 0.17 -11.65 17.13
C PHE A 296 -0.60 -12.81 16.49
N VAL A 297 0.02 -13.98 16.32
CA VAL A 297 -0.66 -15.21 15.90
C VAL A 297 -1.78 -15.64 16.86
N ALA A 298 -1.79 -15.16 18.11
CA ALA A 298 -2.86 -15.44 19.07
C ALA A 298 -4.21 -14.84 18.64
N GLU A 299 -4.23 -13.80 17.79
CA GLU A 299 -5.49 -13.30 17.22
C GLU A 299 -6.17 -14.34 16.33
N ARG A 300 -5.41 -15.14 15.57
CA ARG A 300 -5.97 -16.27 14.80
C ARG A 300 -6.62 -17.31 15.70
N LEU A 301 -5.93 -17.65 16.79
CA LEU A 301 -6.45 -18.58 17.78
C LEU A 301 -7.75 -18.06 18.41
N ALA A 302 -7.81 -16.76 18.73
CA ALA A 302 -9.01 -16.13 19.27
C ALA A 302 -10.15 -16.05 18.25
N ALA A 303 -9.85 -15.72 16.99
CA ALA A 303 -10.82 -15.52 15.93
C ALA A 303 -11.49 -16.83 15.47
N PHE A 304 -10.69 -17.86 15.19
CA PHE A 304 -11.19 -19.09 14.56
C PHE A 304 -10.59 -20.38 15.13
N GLY A 305 -9.80 -20.32 16.21
CA GLY A 305 -9.17 -21.50 16.79
C GLY A 305 -10.16 -22.59 17.24
N HIS A 306 -11.39 -22.22 17.57
CA HIS A 306 -12.47 -23.14 17.90
C HIS A 306 -12.95 -23.98 16.70
N LEU A 307 -12.72 -23.51 15.46
CA LEU A 307 -13.07 -24.23 14.23
C LEU A 307 -12.05 -25.31 13.87
N LEU A 308 -10.93 -25.38 14.59
CA LEU A 308 -9.88 -26.34 14.32
C LEU A 308 -10.07 -27.66 15.07
N ASP A 309 -11.07 -27.77 15.95
CA ASP A 309 -11.35 -29.00 16.70
C ASP A 309 -12.74 -29.56 16.31
N PRO A 310 -12.90 -30.87 16.09
CA PRO A 310 -11.86 -31.91 16.14
C PRO A 310 -10.95 -31.90 14.91
N ASP A 311 -9.76 -32.48 15.06
CA ASP A 311 -8.83 -32.70 13.94
C ASP A 311 -9.46 -33.60 12.86
N GLY A 312 -9.10 -33.38 11.60
CA GLY A 312 -9.63 -34.15 10.49
C GLY A 312 -9.19 -33.67 9.10
N PRO A 313 -9.58 -34.39 8.03
CA PRO A 313 -9.13 -34.13 6.65
C PRO A 313 -9.66 -32.82 6.06
N HIS A 314 -10.57 -32.13 6.75
CA HIS A 314 -11.09 -30.82 6.36
C HIS A 314 -10.15 -29.67 6.78
N LEU A 315 -9.12 -29.96 7.58
CA LEU A 315 -8.15 -28.98 8.05
C LEU A 315 -6.79 -29.17 7.37
N ASP A 316 -6.18 -28.06 6.97
CA ASP A 316 -4.78 -28.08 6.57
C ASP A 316 -3.89 -28.27 7.82
N PRO A 317 -2.99 -29.27 7.85
CA PRO A 317 -2.19 -29.57 9.03
C PRO A 317 -1.18 -28.45 9.38
N THR A 318 -0.71 -27.68 8.40
CA THR A 318 0.20 -26.56 8.62
C THR A 318 -0.54 -25.40 9.27
N VAL A 319 -1.71 -25.03 8.74
CA VAL A 319 -2.58 -23.98 9.31
C VAL A 319 -2.96 -24.34 10.74
N ARG A 320 -3.42 -25.58 10.96
CA ARG A 320 -3.78 -26.08 12.29
C ARG A 320 -2.59 -25.98 13.26
N GLY A 321 -1.41 -26.45 12.86
CA GLY A 321 -0.20 -26.41 13.67
C GLY A 321 0.21 -24.99 14.06
N ILE A 322 0.18 -24.04 13.11
CA ILE A 322 0.50 -22.62 13.36
C ILE A 322 -0.44 -22.02 14.39
N VAL A 323 -1.75 -22.19 14.20
CA VAL A 323 -2.76 -21.51 15.03
C VAL A 323 -2.85 -22.13 16.41
N LEU A 324 -2.82 -23.47 16.51
CA LEU A 324 -2.81 -24.13 17.81
C LEU A 324 -1.49 -23.96 18.56
N GLY A 325 -0.38 -23.74 17.85
CA GLY A 325 0.91 -23.41 18.46
C GLY A 325 0.89 -22.12 19.28
N ALA A 326 -0.11 -21.25 19.06
CA ALA A 326 -0.34 -20.07 19.90
C ALA A 326 -0.91 -20.39 21.29
N ARG A 327 -1.37 -21.63 21.54
CA ARG A 327 -1.84 -22.05 22.86
C ARG A 327 -0.70 -21.94 23.88
N GLY A 328 -0.95 -21.24 24.98
CA GLY A 328 0.04 -21.04 26.04
C GLY A 328 0.97 -19.84 25.85
N MET A 329 0.79 -19.05 24.79
CA MET A 329 1.45 -17.74 24.68
C MET A 329 1.02 -16.82 25.83
N ARG A 330 2.00 -16.16 26.46
CA ARG A 330 1.76 -15.33 27.64
C ARG A 330 1.51 -13.87 27.26
N ALA A 331 0.63 -13.20 28.00
CA ALA A 331 0.28 -11.80 27.77
C ALA A 331 1.47 -10.83 27.91
N ASP A 332 2.43 -11.09 28.80
CA ASP A 332 3.62 -10.23 28.95
C ASP A 332 4.50 -10.20 27.70
N ARG A 333 4.53 -11.30 26.93
CA ARG A 333 5.22 -11.34 25.62
C ARG A 333 4.52 -10.46 24.58
N LEU A 334 3.19 -10.40 24.62
CA LEU A 334 2.40 -9.55 23.72
C LEU A 334 2.71 -8.07 24.00
N PHE A 335 2.63 -7.65 25.27
CA PHE A 335 2.94 -6.26 25.63
C PHE A 335 4.40 -5.89 25.34
N ALA A 336 5.35 -6.79 25.57
CA ALA A 336 6.74 -6.56 25.19
C ALA A 336 6.91 -6.34 23.67
N ALA A 337 6.21 -7.14 22.86
CA ALA A 337 6.21 -6.99 21.40
C ALA A 337 5.55 -5.68 20.95
N GLN A 338 4.44 -5.28 21.58
CA GLN A 338 3.79 -3.99 21.31
C GLN A 338 4.71 -2.80 21.63
N HIS A 339 5.43 -2.86 22.75
CA HIS A 339 6.42 -1.83 23.09
C HIS A 339 7.56 -1.80 22.08
N ARG A 340 8.09 -2.95 21.65
CA ARG A 340 9.12 -3.00 20.60
C ARG A 340 8.61 -2.44 19.28
N LEU A 341 7.40 -2.80 18.88
CA LEU A 341 6.77 -2.29 17.66
C LEU A 341 6.61 -0.76 17.70
N ALA A 342 6.25 -0.18 18.84
CA ALA A 342 6.17 1.27 18.98
C ALA A 342 7.52 1.97 18.77
N TRP A 343 8.62 1.38 19.25
CA TRP A 343 9.97 1.88 18.97
C TRP A 343 10.34 1.75 17.50
N LEU A 344 10.10 0.58 16.90
CA LEU A 344 10.37 0.33 15.48
C LEU A 344 9.57 1.26 14.56
N ALA A 345 8.31 1.53 14.90
CA ALA A 345 7.48 2.48 14.15
C ALA A 345 8.07 3.90 14.18
N ARG A 346 8.59 4.34 15.33
CA ARG A 346 9.27 5.64 15.44
C ARG A 346 10.57 5.66 14.64
N GLU A 347 11.38 4.62 14.73
CA GLU A 347 12.65 4.51 13.98
C GLU A 347 12.40 4.51 12.46
N ALA A 348 11.43 3.71 11.98
CA ALA A 348 11.04 3.67 10.58
C ALA A 348 10.50 5.03 10.09
N ALA A 349 9.67 5.71 10.88
CA ALA A 349 9.15 7.03 10.52
C ALA A 349 10.27 8.08 10.41
N VAL A 350 11.28 8.04 11.29
CA VAL A 350 12.44 8.93 11.21
C VAL A 350 13.29 8.62 9.98
N ALA A 351 13.59 7.34 9.74
CA ALA A 351 14.40 6.90 8.61
C ALA A 351 13.77 7.23 7.24
N THR A 352 12.44 7.28 7.18
CA THR A 352 11.67 7.53 5.94
C THR A 352 11.10 8.94 5.82
N ALA A 353 11.36 9.85 6.78
CA ALA A 353 10.75 11.19 6.80
C ALA A 353 11.04 12.05 5.55
N GLY A 354 12.17 11.80 4.88
CA GLY A 354 12.62 12.52 3.68
C GLY A 354 12.04 12.00 2.36
N VAL A 355 11.27 10.92 2.37
CA VAL A 355 10.70 10.30 1.16
C VAL A 355 9.17 10.27 1.21
N ASP A 356 8.53 10.11 0.05
CA ASP A 356 7.08 10.07 -0.07
C ASP A 356 6.53 8.64 0.17
N ALA A 357 7.27 7.63 -0.28
CA ALA A 357 6.96 6.22 -0.15
C ALA A 357 8.27 5.40 -0.20
N VAL A 358 8.24 4.16 0.28
CA VAL A 358 9.36 3.22 0.15
C VAL A 358 9.03 2.20 -0.93
N LEU A 359 9.96 2.01 -1.87
CA LEU A 359 9.90 0.99 -2.91
C LEU A 359 10.66 -0.26 -2.44
N LEU A 360 9.97 -1.40 -2.44
CA LEU A 360 10.53 -2.70 -2.08
C LEU A 360 10.17 -3.74 -3.16
N PRO A 361 10.98 -4.80 -3.34
CA PRO A 361 10.46 -6.00 -3.99
C PRO A 361 9.25 -6.52 -3.20
N THR A 362 8.27 -7.12 -3.89
CA THR A 362 7.10 -7.65 -3.18
C THR A 362 7.44 -8.88 -2.32
N THR A 363 8.37 -9.71 -2.79
CA THR A 363 8.80 -10.97 -2.15
C THR A 363 10.22 -11.33 -2.63
N PRO A 364 11.03 -12.06 -1.85
CA PRO A 364 12.41 -12.38 -2.23
C PRO A 364 12.57 -13.35 -3.41
N PHE A 365 11.54 -14.17 -3.70
CA PHE A 365 11.59 -15.25 -4.67
C PHE A 365 10.18 -15.75 -5.02
N HIS A 366 10.09 -16.66 -6.01
CA HIS A 366 8.86 -17.37 -6.42
C HIS A 366 9.11 -18.88 -6.34
N PRO A 367 8.58 -19.57 -5.32
CA PRO A 367 8.83 -20.99 -5.12
C PRO A 367 8.00 -21.88 -6.04
N THR A 368 8.51 -23.08 -6.28
CA THR A 368 7.73 -24.18 -6.87
C THR A 368 6.80 -24.82 -5.85
N LEU A 369 5.74 -25.49 -6.32
CA LEU A 369 4.85 -26.31 -5.48
C LEU A 369 5.66 -27.37 -4.71
N CYS A 370 6.61 -28.02 -5.39
CA CYS A 370 7.50 -29.00 -4.78
C CYS A 370 8.37 -28.42 -3.65
N ALA A 371 8.91 -27.21 -3.82
CA ALA A 371 9.69 -26.54 -2.78
C ALA A 371 8.83 -26.22 -1.53
N VAL A 372 7.58 -25.77 -1.74
CA VAL A 372 6.64 -25.54 -0.63
C VAL A 372 6.28 -26.85 0.06
N ALA A 373 6.06 -27.94 -0.68
CA ALA A 373 5.78 -29.24 -0.07
C ALA A 373 6.96 -29.77 0.78
N ALA A 374 8.20 -29.50 0.35
CA ALA A 374 9.40 -29.90 1.08
C ALA A 374 9.66 -29.08 2.36
N ASP A 375 9.32 -27.79 2.36
CA ASP A 375 9.42 -26.91 3.53
C ASP A 375 8.21 -25.94 3.60
N PRO A 376 7.06 -26.40 4.13
CA PRO A 376 5.82 -25.64 4.09
C PRO A 376 5.81 -24.42 5.00
N ILE A 377 6.68 -24.38 6.02
CA ILE A 377 6.76 -23.27 6.98
C ILE A 377 7.86 -22.29 6.57
N GLY A 378 9.09 -22.76 6.37
CA GLY A 378 10.23 -21.89 6.10
C GLY A 378 10.12 -21.17 4.74
N THR A 379 9.65 -21.88 3.70
CA THR A 379 9.37 -21.26 2.39
C THR A 379 8.35 -20.13 2.53
N ASN A 380 7.23 -20.37 3.21
CA ASN A 380 6.19 -19.36 3.43
C ASN A 380 6.70 -18.15 4.23
N SER A 381 7.48 -18.39 5.29
CA SER A 381 8.03 -17.31 6.12
C SER A 381 8.91 -16.36 5.32
N ARG A 382 9.75 -16.89 4.41
CA ARG A 382 10.58 -16.07 3.53
C ARG A 382 9.76 -15.20 2.56
N LEU A 383 8.58 -15.64 2.12
CA LEU A 383 7.73 -14.80 1.25
C LEU A 383 7.25 -13.51 1.95
N GLY A 384 7.15 -13.55 3.28
CA GLY A 384 6.68 -12.44 4.12
C GLY A 384 7.71 -11.34 4.40
N THR A 385 8.99 -11.53 3.99
CA THR A 385 10.12 -10.65 4.37
C THR A 385 9.84 -9.17 4.13
N TYR A 386 9.21 -8.83 3.00
CA TYR A 386 8.94 -7.44 2.62
C TYR A 386 7.48 -7.03 2.77
N THR A 387 6.62 -7.87 3.35
CA THR A 387 5.16 -7.64 3.38
C THR A 387 4.56 -7.64 4.78
N ASN A 388 5.10 -8.40 5.73
CA ASN A 388 4.55 -8.57 7.09
C ASN A 388 4.47 -7.26 7.90
N MET A 389 5.34 -6.28 7.62
CA MET A 389 5.42 -5.04 8.40
C MET A 389 4.26 -4.07 8.16
N ALA A 390 3.62 -4.14 6.99
CA ALA A 390 2.76 -3.06 6.51
C ALA A 390 1.59 -2.75 7.47
N ASN A 391 0.84 -3.75 7.92
CA ASN A 391 -0.28 -3.52 8.83
C ASN A 391 0.16 -3.28 10.27
N LEU A 392 1.29 -3.87 10.70
CA LEU A 392 1.88 -3.61 12.02
C LEU A 392 2.30 -2.14 12.17
N LEU A 393 2.83 -1.56 11.09
CA LEU A 393 3.27 -0.16 11.03
C LEU A 393 2.21 0.81 10.50
N ASP A 394 0.96 0.35 10.31
CA ASP A 394 -0.15 1.14 9.80
C ASP A 394 0.16 1.85 8.47
N LEU A 395 0.69 1.08 7.50
CA LEU A 395 1.03 1.52 6.15
C LEU A 395 -0.02 1.08 5.14
N CYS A 396 -0.20 1.83 4.05
CA CYS A 396 -0.87 1.36 2.83
C CYS A 396 0.17 0.91 1.80
N ALA A 397 -0.26 0.07 0.85
CA ALA A 397 0.64 -0.50 -0.14
C ALA A 397 -0.05 -0.76 -1.48
N VAL A 398 0.70 -0.59 -2.58
CA VAL A 398 0.29 -1.01 -3.92
C VAL A 398 1.41 -1.87 -4.51
N ALA A 399 1.13 -3.15 -4.72
CA ALA A 399 1.98 -4.04 -5.51
C ALA A 399 1.68 -3.84 -7.00
N ILE A 400 2.71 -3.72 -7.83
CA ILE A 400 2.60 -3.56 -9.28
C ILE A 400 3.57 -4.49 -10.02
N PRO A 401 3.25 -4.89 -11.26
CA PRO A 401 4.19 -5.59 -12.13
C PRO A 401 5.40 -4.70 -12.45
N ALA A 402 6.60 -5.25 -12.33
CA ALA A 402 7.85 -4.52 -12.52
C ALA A 402 8.78 -5.12 -13.59
N GLY A 403 8.25 -6.04 -14.40
CA GLY A 403 8.98 -6.72 -15.47
C GLY A 403 8.87 -8.23 -15.34
N ARG A 404 9.81 -8.92 -15.99
CA ARG A 404 9.95 -10.37 -15.92
C ARG A 404 11.36 -10.73 -15.47
N ARG A 405 11.45 -11.86 -14.78
CA ARG A 405 12.71 -12.52 -14.44
C ARG A 405 13.38 -13.09 -15.70
N PRO A 406 14.68 -13.45 -15.64
CA PRO A 406 15.37 -14.10 -16.75
C PRO A 406 14.75 -15.41 -17.24
N ASP A 407 14.02 -16.13 -16.38
CA ASP A 407 13.29 -17.36 -16.71
C ASP A 407 11.87 -17.12 -17.24
N GLY A 408 11.50 -15.85 -17.45
CA GLY A 408 10.21 -15.47 -18.03
C GLY A 408 9.09 -15.31 -17.00
N LEU A 409 9.25 -15.73 -15.74
CA LEU A 409 8.23 -15.54 -14.71
C LEU A 409 8.03 -14.05 -14.36
N PRO A 410 6.83 -13.65 -13.92
CA PRO A 410 6.56 -12.26 -13.55
C PRO A 410 7.38 -11.85 -12.32
N PHE A 411 7.73 -10.56 -12.27
CA PHE A 411 8.36 -9.92 -11.12
C PHE A 411 7.53 -8.71 -10.69
N GLY A 412 7.33 -8.55 -9.39
CA GLY A 412 6.56 -7.45 -8.81
C GLY A 412 7.35 -6.68 -7.76
N VAL A 413 7.09 -5.38 -7.72
CA VAL A 413 7.51 -4.47 -6.63
C VAL A 413 6.27 -3.98 -5.90
N GLN A 414 6.46 -3.43 -4.71
CA GLN A 414 5.44 -2.69 -3.99
C GLN A 414 5.97 -1.32 -3.59
N VAL A 415 5.09 -0.32 -3.67
CA VAL A 415 5.28 0.97 -3.02
C VAL A 415 4.48 0.95 -1.72
N VAL A 416 5.13 1.31 -0.61
CA VAL A 416 4.50 1.40 0.72
C VAL A 416 4.60 2.81 1.26
N ALA A 417 3.51 3.31 1.83
CA ALA A 417 3.42 4.68 2.35
C ALA A 417 2.65 4.72 3.68
N PRO A 418 2.80 5.80 4.47
CA PRO A 418 2.02 5.97 5.70
C PRO A 418 0.51 5.86 5.47
N ALA A 419 -0.24 5.44 6.49
CA ALA A 419 -1.69 5.44 6.47
C ALA A 419 -2.29 6.72 5.86
N PHE A 420 -3.36 6.55 5.11
CA PHE A 420 -4.12 7.58 4.41
C PHE A 420 -3.39 8.23 3.22
N SER A 421 -2.28 7.64 2.77
CA SER A 421 -1.61 8.04 1.52
C SER A 421 -2.15 7.34 0.27
N ASP A 422 -3.22 6.55 0.39
CA ASP A 422 -3.72 5.60 -0.62
C ASP A 422 -3.91 6.23 -2.01
N GLU A 423 -4.54 7.41 -2.07
CA GLU A 423 -4.81 8.09 -3.34
C GLU A 423 -3.53 8.53 -4.04
N SER A 424 -2.64 9.23 -3.31
CA SER A 424 -1.35 9.65 -3.83
C SER A 424 -0.47 8.45 -4.21
N LEU A 425 -0.60 7.34 -3.47
CA LEU A 425 0.14 6.11 -3.71
C LEU A 425 -0.38 5.37 -4.96
N LEU A 426 -1.69 5.36 -5.20
CA LEU A 426 -2.28 4.85 -6.44
C LEU A 426 -1.88 5.70 -7.64
N ASP A 427 -1.86 7.03 -7.50
CA ASP A 427 -1.36 7.94 -8.54
C ASP A 427 0.13 7.67 -8.87
N LEU A 428 0.96 7.48 -7.84
CA LEU A 428 2.37 7.08 -8.01
C LEU A 428 2.50 5.71 -8.68
N ALA A 429 1.73 4.72 -8.23
CA ALA A 429 1.75 3.38 -8.80
C ALA A 429 1.34 3.39 -10.28
N SER A 430 0.38 4.24 -10.66
CA SER A 430 -0.07 4.44 -12.04
C SER A 430 1.05 5.03 -12.92
N LEU A 431 1.84 5.97 -12.39
CA LEU A 431 3.05 6.48 -13.05
C LEU A 431 4.09 5.37 -13.26
N LEU A 432 4.39 4.60 -12.21
CA LEU A 432 5.40 3.52 -12.28
C LEU A 432 4.97 2.35 -13.18
N ALA A 433 3.66 2.08 -13.24
CA ALA A 433 3.08 1.09 -14.15
C ALA A 433 3.05 1.55 -15.62
N GLY A 434 3.32 2.85 -15.88
CA GLY A 434 3.27 3.43 -17.23
C GLY A 434 1.85 3.71 -17.73
N GLU A 435 0.85 3.76 -16.84
CA GLU A 435 -0.54 4.09 -17.16
C GLU A 435 -0.77 5.60 -17.23
N ARG A 436 0.02 6.37 -16.48
CA ARG A 436 -0.03 7.84 -16.45
C ARG A 436 1.29 8.42 -16.90
N ALA A 437 1.25 9.50 -17.68
CA ALA A 437 2.43 10.28 -18.00
C ALA A 437 2.94 11.05 -16.77
N ALA A 438 4.22 11.41 -16.78
CA ALA A 438 4.80 12.32 -15.81
C ALA A 438 4.30 13.76 -16.07
N ASP A 439 3.01 14.00 -15.86
CA ASP A 439 2.42 15.33 -16.05
C ASP A 439 2.75 16.22 -14.84
N GLY A 440 3.05 17.50 -15.12
CA GLY A 440 3.53 18.48 -14.14
C GLY A 440 2.51 18.85 -13.06
N GLY A 441 2.44 18.03 -12.01
CA GLY A 441 1.79 18.34 -10.72
C GLY A 441 0.26 18.47 -10.75
N ALA A 442 -0.38 18.18 -9.61
CA ALA A 442 -1.78 18.54 -9.43
C ALA A 442 -1.91 20.08 -9.40
N PRO A 443 -2.92 20.69 -10.04
CA PRO A 443 -3.10 22.14 -9.97
C PRO A 443 -3.30 22.60 -8.51
N VAL A 444 -2.61 23.68 -8.16
CA VAL A 444 -2.77 24.33 -6.86
C VAL A 444 -4.14 25.01 -6.83
N PRO A 445 -4.96 24.81 -5.79
CA PRO A 445 -6.26 25.47 -5.69
C PRO A 445 -6.15 27.00 -5.75
N SER A 446 -7.17 27.66 -6.28
CA SER A 446 -7.28 29.13 -6.26
C SER A 446 -7.21 29.66 -4.81
N GLY A 447 -6.48 30.76 -4.59
CA GLY A 447 -6.22 31.33 -3.26
C GLY A 447 -5.14 30.60 -2.45
N ARG A 448 -4.41 29.67 -3.07
CA ARG A 448 -3.21 29.04 -2.51
C ARG A 448 -2.02 29.19 -3.44
N ARG A 449 -0.82 29.14 -2.87
CA ARG A 449 0.46 29.23 -3.59
C ARG A 449 1.44 28.20 -3.06
N LEU A 450 2.44 27.86 -3.87
CA LEU A 450 3.54 26.99 -3.41
C LEU A 450 4.62 27.82 -2.71
N LEU A 451 5.02 27.35 -1.54
CA LEU A 451 6.17 27.84 -0.79
C LEU A 451 7.22 26.72 -0.64
N ALA A 452 8.44 26.96 -1.11
CA ALA A 452 9.56 26.06 -0.91
C ALA A 452 10.16 26.22 0.51
N VAL A 453 10.28 25.11 1.22
CA VAL A 453 10.91 25.05 2.54
C VAL A 453 12.05 24.04 2.53
N CYS A 454 13.19 24.42 3.13
CA CYS A 454 14.43 23.62 3.12
C CYS A 454 15.03 23.44 4.52
N GLY A 455 14.31 23.84 5.58
CA GLY A 455 14.86 23.99 6.94
C GLY A 455 13.91 23.60 8.06
N ALA A 456 13.86 24.42 9.12
CA ALA A 456 13.08 24.14 10.32
C ALA A 456 11.56 23.96 10.09
N HIS A 457 11.04 24.38 8.93
CA HIS A 457 9.65 24.19 8.53
C HIS A 457 9.37 22.90 7.77
N LEU A 458 10.40 22.12 7.39
CA LEU A 458 10.23 20.80 6.76
C LEU A 458 9.40 19.87 7.65
N SER A 459 8.71 18.90 7.06
CA SER A 459 7.90 17.90 7.79
C SER A 459 8.68 17.27 8.96
N GLY A 460 8.09 17.29 10.15
CA GLY A 460 8.70 16.75 11.38
C GLY A 460 9.85 17.60 11.97
N GLN A 461 10.14 18.78 11.43
CA GLN A 461 11.10 19.73 12.03
C GLN A 461 10.41 20.71 13.00
N PRO A 462 11.16 21.38 13.90
CA PRO A 462 10.60 22.12 15.04
C PRO A 462 9.61 23.24 14.72
N LEU A 463 9.63 23.80 13.50
CA LEU A 463 8.73 24.87 13.05
C LEU A 463 7.68 24.41 12.05
N ASN A 464 7.58 23.10 11.74
CA ASN A 464 6.55 22.60 10.83
C ASN A 464 5.13 22.92 11.32
N ASP A 465 4.93 22.98 12.64
CA ASP A 465 3.66 23.32 13.28
C ASP A 465 3.15 24.73 12.95
N VAL A 466 3.99 25.62 12.45
CA VAL A 466 3.57 26.93 11.93
C VAL A 466 2.75 26.75 10.65
N LEU A 467 3.21 25.87 9.75
CA LEU A 467 2.52 25.59 8.48
C LEU A 467 1.25 24.77 8.70
N THR A 468 1.34 23.69 9.47
CA THR A 468 0.23 22.74 9.63
C THR A 468 -0.96 23.33 10.38
N ARG A 469 -0.73 24.13 11.44
CA ARG A 469 -1.82 24.82 12.17
C ARG A 469 -2.52 25.89 11.35
N ALA A 470 -1.83 26.47 10.37
CA ALA A 470 -2.41 27.41 9.42
C ALA A 470 -3.10 26.71 8.23
N GLY A 471 -3.21 25.38 8.25
CA GLY A 471 -3.89 24.60 7.21
C GLY A 471 -3.11 24.49 5.90
N ALA A 472 -1.80 24.72 5.93
CA ALA A 472 -0.92 24.43 4.81
C ALA A 472 -0.78 22.91 4.61
N ARG A 473 -0.53 22.50 3.36
CA ARG A 473 -0.47 21.08 2.98
C ARG A 473 0.78 20.78 2.20
N LEU A 474 1.41 19.64 2.45
CA LEU A 474 2.57 19.22 1.67
C LEU A 474 2.12 18.86 0.26
N HIS A 475 2.55 19.65 -0.73
CA HIS A 475 2.23 19.44 -2.13
C HIS A 475 3.08 18.31 -2.70
N ARG A 476 4.41 18.46 -2.62
CA ARG A 476 5.40 17.47 -3.09
C ARG A 476 6.74 17.66 -2.41
N ARG A 477 7.55 16.59 -2.37
CA ARG A 477 8.99 16.65 -2.09
C ARG A 477 9.76 16.87 -3.38
N GLY A 478 10.91 17.54 -3.30
CA GLY A 478 11.70 17.86 -4.49
C GLY A 478 13.09 18.38 -4.17
N ARG A 479 13.72 19.00 -5.17
CA ARG A 479 15.05 19.61 -5.06
C ARG A 479 15.10 20.97 -5.77
N THR A 480 16.00 21.83 -5.31
CA THR A 480 16.36 23.04 -6.05
C THR A 480 17.03 22.68 -7.38
N ALA A 481 17.12 23.64 -8.28
CA ALA A 481 18.02 23.59 -9.42
C ALA A 481 19.49 23.51 -8.97
N PRO A 482 20.40 23.06 -9.85
CA PRO A 482 21.85 23.17 -9.62
C PRO A 482 22.27 24.60 -9.26
N GLY A 483 23.31 24.73 -8.45
CA GLY A 483 23.93 26.03 -8.12
C GLY A 483 23.44 26.69 -6.83
N HIS A 484 22.36 26.20 -6.21
CA HIS A 484 21.93 26.67 -4.88
C HIS A 484 22.84 26.12 -3.78
N ARG A 485 23.49 27.01 -3.03
CA ARG A 485 24.29 26.71 -1.85
C ARG A 485 23.43 26.83 -0.59
N MET A 486 23.63 25.94 0.37
CA MET A 486 22.92 25.93 1.66
C MET A 486 23.91 26.28 2.77
N VAL A 487 23.65 27.37 3.51
CA VAL A 487 24.47 27.81 4.64
C VAL A 487 23.71 27.67 5.96
N ARG A 488 24.42 27.46 7.05
CA ARG A 488 23.84 27.35 8.39
C ARG A 488 23.80 28.72 9.06
N ILE A 489 22.61 29.15 9.47
CA ILE A 489 22.41 30.37 10.26
C ILE A 489 22.06 29.96 11.70
N ASP A 490 22.92 30.33 12.63
CA ASP A 490 22.71 30.06 14.05
C ASP A 490 21.68 31.04 14.66
N GLY A 491 20.97 30.58 15.67
CA GLY A 491 19.92 31.33 16.36
C GLY A 491 19.27 30.48 17.45
N ALA A 492 18.18 30.98 18.06
CA ALA A 492 17.43 30.22 19.06
C ALA A 492 16.96 28.85 18.52
N ILE A 493 16.58 28.82 17.25
CA ILE A 493 16.40 27.61 16.46
C ILE A 493 17.32 27.76 15.23
N PRO A 494 18.39 26.94 15.10
CA PRO A 494 19.25 26.95 13.92
C PRO A 494 18.46 26.67 12.65
N ARG A 495 18.77 27.39 11.57
CA ARG A 495 18.04 27.33 10.29
C ARG A 495 19.02 27.34 9.12
N PRO A 496 18.73 26.63 8.01
CA PRO A 496 19.47 26.81 6.78
C PRO A 496 18.97 28.04 6.02
N GLY A 497 19.88 28.66 5.27
CA GLY A 497 19.59 29.68 4.26
C GLY A 497 20.07 29.23 2.89
N LEU A 498 19.25 29.42 1.85
CA LEU A 498 19.64 29.14 0.45
C LEU A 498 20.21 30.38 -0.22
N LEU A 499 21.39 30.25 -0.83
CA LEU A 499 22.05 31.25 -1.66
C LEU A 499 22.10 30.73 -3.10
N ASP A 500 21.56 31.47 -4.07
CA ASP A 500 21.69 31.13 -5.50
C ASP A 500 22.89 31.87 -6.12
N ASP A 501 24.09 31.39 -5.82
CA ASP A 501 25.37 31.96 -6.31
C ASP A 501 26.06 31.08 -7.37
N GLY A 502 25.41 29.99 -7.80
CA GLY A 502 25.90 29.07 -8.82
C GLY A 502 26.96 28.06 -8.33
N THR A 503 27.31 28.07 -7.04
CA THR A 503 28.37 27.21 -6.48
C THR A 503 27.86 25.95 -5.78
N GLY A 504 26.54 25.81 -5.65
CA GLY A 504 25.90 24.65 -5.04
C GLY A 504 26.00 23.34 -5.83
N PRO A 505 25.64 22.20 -5.21
CA PRO A 505 25.76 20.88 -5.81
C PRO A 505 24.91 20.72 -7.07
N HIS A 506 25.43 19.95 -8.04
CA HIS A 506 24.69 19.62 -9.27
C HIS A 506 23.38 18.87 -9.00
N ALA A 507 23.30 18.10 -7.92
CA ALA A 507 22.09 17.40 -7.53
C ALA A 507 21.02 18.33 -6.91
N GLY A 508 21.34 19.60 -6.65
CA GLY A 508 20.46 20.52 -5.91
C GLY A 508 20.29 20.18 -4.43
N ILE A 509 19.58 21.02 -3.69
CA ILE A 509 19.27 20.88 -2.26
C ILE A 509 17.83 20.38 -2.09
N GLU A 510 17.61 19.45 -1.15
CA GLU A 510 16.27 18.97 -0.82
C GLU A 510 15.34 20.10 -0.34
N VAL A 511 14.12 20.11 -0.88
CA VAL A 511 13.05 21.03 -0.49
C VAL A 511 11.72 20.29 -0.39
N GLU A 512 10.83 20.83 0.42
CA GLU A 512 9.40 20.52 0.38
C GLU A 512 8.64 21.71 -0.19
N LEU A 513 7.67 21.45 -1.06
CA LEU A 513 6.74 22.48 -1.54
C LEU A 513 5.44 22.36 -0.79
N TRP A 514 5.04 23.44 -0.12
CA TRP A 514 3.81 23.51 0.66
C TRP A 514 2.79 24.40 -0.03
N GLU A 515 1.55 23.92 -0.14
CA GLU A 515 0.39 24.73 -0.49
C GLU A 515 0.04 25.60 0.72
N VAL A 516 0.27 26.92 0.63
CA VAL A 516 -0.02 27.90 1.69
C VAL A 516 -1.11 28.86 1.23
N SER A 517 -1.91 29.40 2.16
CA SER A 517 -2.84 30.49 1.83
C SER A 517 -2.09 31.81 1.64
N ASP A 518 -2.71 32.76 0.95
CA ASP A 518 -2.14 34.08 0.74
C ASP A 518 -1.90 34.82 2.08
N GLU A 519 -2.77 34.61 3.07
CA GLU A 519 -2.64 35.19 4.42
C GLU A 519 -1.42 34.62 5.16
N LEU A 520 -1.24 33.30 5.15
CA LEU A 520 -0.07 32.67 5.77
C LEU A 520 1.21 33.11 5.09
N HIS A 521 1.20 33.19 3.76
CA HIS A 521 2.35 33.67 3.00
C HIS A 521 2.72 35.11 3.40
N ALA A 522 1.74 36.01 3.47
CA ALA A 522 1.98 37.40 3.88
C ALA A 522 2.54 37.49 5.31
N GLN A 523 2.02 36.68 6.24
CA GLN A 523 2.53 36.62 7.60
C GLN A 523 4.00 36.18 7.64
N LEU A 524 4.35 35.12 6.90
CA LEU A 524 5.73 34.62 6.84
C LEU A 524 6.68 35.69 6.29
N VAL A 525 6.30 36.44 5.24
CA VAL A 525 7.13 37.52 4.70
C VAL A 525 7.45 38.60 5.76
N LEU A 526 6.54 38.86 6.69
CA LEU A 526 6.73 39.85 7.76
C LEU A 526 7.53 39.31 8.96
N ASP A 527 7.47 38.00 9.22
CA ASP A 527 8.05 37.37 10.40
C ASP A 527 9.48 36.84 10.20
N VAL A 528 9.97 36.75 8.95
CA VAL A 528 11.34 36.29 8.68
C VAL A 528 12.35 37.43 8.91
N ASP A 529 13.16 37.29 9.96
CA ASP A 529 14.27 38.21 10.25
C ASP A 529 15.51 37.95 9.37
N PRO A 530 16.28 39.01 9.02
CA PRO A 530 17.59 38.89 8.41
C PRO A 530 18.55 38.00 9.23
N PRO A 531 19.46 37.24 8.59
CA PRO A 531 19.79 37.29 7.15
C PRO A 531 18.90 36.41 6.25
N LEU A 532 17.83 35.80 6.79
CA LEU A 532 16.83 35.07 6.00
C LEU A 532 15.80 36.03 5.40
N GLU A 533 15.19 35.63 4.29
CA GLU A 533 14.05 36.30 3.66
C GLU A 533 13.20 35.31 2.84
N ILE A 534 12.03 35.76 2.39
CA ILE A 534 11.22 35.01 1.41
C ILE A 534 11.52 35.53 0.01
N GLY A 535 12.20 34.72 -0.79
CA GLY A 535 12.64 35.05 -2.15
C GLY A 535 12.26 33.97 -3.16
N ILE A 536 12.81 34.06 -4.37
CA ILE A 536 12.58 33.06 -5.43
C ILE A 536 13.55 31.89 -5.27
N VAL A 537 13.02 30.67 -5.36
CA VAL A 537 13.77 29.42 -5.40
C VAL A 537 13.50 28.74 -6.73
N ARG A 538 14.57 28.47 -7.48
CA ARG A 538 14.48 27.71 -8.74
C ARG A 538 14.55 26.22 -8.44
N LEU A 539 13.62 25.46 -9.00
CA LEU A 539 13.51 24.02 -8.80
C LEU A 539 14.16 23.24 -9.94
N TRP A 540 14.46 21.96 -9.69
CA TRP A 540 15.13 21.09 -10.64
C TRP A 540 14.37 20.90 -11.97
N ASP A 541 13.05 21.05 -11.95
CA ASP A 541 12.17 20.98 -13.12
C ASP A 541 12.07 22.31 -13.90
N GLY A 542 12.87 23.31 -13.50
CA GLY A 542 12.92 24.64 -14.11
C GLY A 542 11.83 25.60 -13.63
N SER A 543 10.90 25.14 -12.79
CA SER A 543 9.89 26.03 -12.20
C SER A 543 10.50 26.92 -11.12
N GLU A 544 9.88 28.08 -10.90
CA GLU A 544 10.26 29.04 -9.86
C GLU A 544 9.10 29.21 -8.87
N VAL A 545 9.41 29.14 -7.58
CA VAL A 545 8.44 29.31 -6.49
C VAL A 545 9.02 30.24 -5.43
N GLN A 546 8.19 30.83 -4.58
CA GLN A 546 8.70 31.56 -3.42
C GLN A 546 9.20 30.57 -2.37
N GLY A 547 10.21 30.94 -1.58
CA GLY A 547 10.75 30.10 -0.53
C GLY A 547 11.73 30.82 0.38
N PHE A 548 12.19 30.13 1.42
CA PHE A 548 13.18 30.67 2.34
C PHE A 548 14.55 30.72 1.68
N VAL A 549 15.08 31.93 1.50
CA VAL A 549 16.42 32.20 0.97
C VAL A 549 17.22 33.02 1.98
N ALA A 550 18.52 33.16 1.75
CA ALA A 550 19.38 34.06 2.51
C ALA A 550 19.90 35.19 1.64
N ASN A 551 20.08 36.36 2.25
CA ASN A 551 20.64 37.52 1.56
C ASN A 551 22.18 37.55 1.66
N ALA A 552 22.80 38.58 1.07
CA ALA A 552 24.26 38.70 1.01
C ALA A 552 24.95 38.70 2.38
N ALA A 553 24.27 39.04 3.47
CA ALA A 553 24.85 39.02 4.81
C ALA A 553 25.19 37.59 5.28
N ALA A 554 24.57 36.56 4.71
CA ALA A 554 24.83 35.16 5.05
C ALA A 554 25.99 34.52 4.24
N GLN A 555 26.65 35.25 3.32
CA GLN A 555 27.68 34.66 2.45
C GLN A 555 28.88 34.06 3.20
N GLY A 556 29.19 34.60 4.40
CA GLY A 556 30.27 34.11 5.26
C GLY A 556 29.86 33.02 6.26
N GLU A 557 28.59 32.62 6.28
CA GLU A 557 28.09 31.58 7.18
C GLU A 557 28.59 30.19 6.77
N PRO A 558 28.65 29.22 7.70
CA PRO A 558 29.13 27.87 7.41
C PRO A 558 28.35 27.19 6.27
N ASP A 559 29.06 26.80 5.21
CA ASP A 559 28.50 26.05 4.09
C ASP A 559 28.23 24.59 4.48
N ILE A 560 26.98 24.16 4.34
CA ILE A 560 26.49 22.81 4.65
C ILE A 560 25.95 22.09 3.41
N SER A 561 26.24 22.60 2.21
CA SER A 561 25.72 22.08 0.94
C SER A 561 26.13 20.64 0.65
N ALA A 562 27.28 20.20 1.18
CA ALA A 562 27.76 18.84 1.03
C ALA A 562 26.79 17.80 1.63
N ALA A 563 25.98 18.18 2.62
CA ALA A 563 24.95 17.31 3.18
C ALA A 563 23.76 17.10 2.22
N GLY A 564 23.56 18.00 1.25
CA GLY A 564 22.47 17.94 0.27
C GLY A 564 21.05 18.17 0.82
N SER A 565 20.86 18.10 2.14
CA SER A 565 19.62 18.47 2.83
C SER A 565 19.89 18.91 4.27
N TRP A 566 18.96 19.69 4.83
CA TRP A 566 19.01 20.08 6.24
C TRP A 566 18.94 18.88 7.20
N ARG A 567 18.13 17.87 6.85
CA ARG A 567 17.98 16.65 7.66
C ARG A 567 19.29 15.86 7.73
N ALA A 568 19.96 15.69 6.59
CA ALA A 568 21.24 15.00 6.53
C ALA A 568 22.32 15.75 7.33
N HIS A 569 22.32 17.09 7.27
CA HIS A 569 23.21 17.90 8.11
C HIS A 569 22.98 17.67 9.60
N LEU A 570 21.72 17.67 10.05
CA LEU A 570 21.38 17.41 11.45
C LEU A 570 21.74 15.99 11.90
N ALA A 571 21.54 14.98 11.06
CA ALA A 571 21.88 13.60 11.37
C ALA A 571 23.39 13.36 11.50
N GLY A 572 24.20 14.13 10.77
CA GLY A 572 25.67 14.08 10.86
C GLY A 572 26.26 14.78 12.09
N LEU A 573 25.46 15.52 12.85
CA LEU A 573 25.93 16.16 14.09
C LEU A 573 25.99 15.14 15.24
N PRO A 574 26.99 15.22 16.13
CA PRO A 574 27.01 14.41 17.34
C PRO A 574 25.72 14.66 18.14
N ALA A 575 25.03 13.61 18.56
CA ALA A 575 23.87 13.74 19.43
C ALA A 575 24.23 14.63 20.62
N ALA A 576 23.51 15.74 20.78
CA ALA A 576 23.77 16.66 21.88
C ALA A 576 23.66 15.87 23.19
N ARG A 577 24.78 15.70 23.89
CA ARG A 577 24.76 15.23 25.27
C ARG A 577 23.90 16.20 26.04
N ASP A 578 22.71 15.76 26.44
CA ASP A 578 21.87 16.52 27.35
C ASP A 578 22.71 16.89 28.57
N ARG A 579 23.11 18.17 28.63
CA ARG A 579 23.55 18.79 29.86
C ARG A 579 22.30 19.29 30.56
N ARG A 580 21.61 18.40 31.26
CA ARG A 580 20.79 18.75 32.43
C ARG A 580 21.01 17.74 33.53
#